data_AF-A0A0B2ATQ3-F1
#
_entry.id   AF-A0A0B2ATQ3-F1
#
_cell.length_a   1.000
_cell.length_b   1.000
_cell.length_c   1.000
_cell.angle_alpha   90.00
_cell.angle_beta   90.00
_cell.angle_gamma   90.00
#
_symmetry.space_group_name_H-M   'P 1'
#
loop_
_entity.id
_entity.type
_entity.pdbx_description
1 polymer ?
#
loop_
_entity_poly.entity_id
_entity_poly.type
_entity_poly.pdbx_seq_one_letter_code
_entity_poly.pdbx_strand_id
1 'polypeptide(L)'
;EAEALFEKARRGEATGADRDAFEAHMMWEMAGMSVEDGLVMTIHPGSFRNHHGPTFAEFGGDTGHDIPFAVDYTAGVHALLQDFGTAKDFHLVLFTLDETVFSRELAPLAGFYPSVYIGSPWWFLDAPDAMLRFRSAVTETAGFSRSSGFIDDTRAYCSIPARHDTSRRIEASFLARLVAEHRITEARAHELIVDIVDRAPRRVFKL
;
A
#
# COMPACT_ATOMS: atom_id res chain seq x y z
N GLU A 1 -6.72 -2.21 -28.75
CA GLU A 1 -7.67 -1.32 -28.03
C GLU A 1 -6.94 -0.19 -27.30
N ALA A 2 -5.94 -0.51 -26.47
CA ALA A 2 -5.12 0.48 -25.77
C ALA A 2 -4.50 1.58 -26.66
N GLU A 3 -3.92 1.22 -27.82
CA GLU A 3 -3.38 2.19 -28.79
C GLU A 3 -4.44 3.20 -29.25
N ALA A 4 -5.68 2.73 -29.47
CA ALA A 4 -6.78 3.60 -29.87
C ALA A 4 -7.20 4.56 -28.75
N LEU A 5 -7.21 4.10 -27.49
CA LEU A 5 -7.47 4.95 -26.31
C LEU A 5 -6.38 6.01 -26.14
N PHE A 6 -5.11 5.62 -26.30
CA PHE A 6 -3.96 6.53 -26.23
C PHE A 6 -4.05 7.62 -27.30
N GLU A 7 -4.31 7.25 -28.55
CA GLU A 7 -4.45 8.22 -29.64
C GLU A 7 -5.66 9.15 -29.44
N LYS A 8 -6.77 8.63 -28.92
CA LYS A 8 -7.94 9.45 -28.55
C LYS A 8 -7.60 10.45 -27.44
N ALA A 9 -6.86 10.04 -26.42
CA ALA A 9 -6.39 10.94 -25.35
C ALA A 9 -5.44 12.01 -25.89
N ARG A 10 -4.50 11.66 -26.77
CA ARG A 10 -3.57 12.59 -27.43
C ARG A 10 -4.27 13.69 -28.23
N ARG A 11 -5.43 13.39 -28.82
CA ARG A 11 -6.27 14.36 -29.54
C ARG A 11 -7.18 15.20 -28.63
N GLY A 12 -7.19 14.94 -27.31
CA GLY A 12 -8.10 15.61 -26.37
C GLY A 12 -9.55 15.13 -26.45
N GLU A 13 -9.79 13.98 -27.09
CA GLU A 13 -11.14 13.42 -27.35
C GLU A 13 -11.55 12.37 -26.30
N ALA A 14 -10.68 12.05 -25.33
CA ALA A 14 -10.93 11.03 -24.32
C ALA A 14 -11.96 11.49 -23.28
N THR A 15 -13.00 10.67 -23.10
CA THR A 15 -14.00 10.75 -22.05
C THR A 15 -13.42 10.30 -20.70
N GLY A 16 -14.19 10.46 -19.60
CA GLY A 16 -13.80 9.91 -18.30
C GLY A 16 -13.58 8.40 -18.35
N ALA A 17 -14.53 7.66 -18.92
CA ALA A 17 -14.43 6.20 -19.06
C ALA A 17 -13.21 5.75 -19.89
N ASP A 18 -12.85 6.51 -20.94
CA ASP A 18 -11.63 6.21 -21.71
C ASP A 18 -10.37 6.35 -20.85
N ARG A 19 -10.34 7.35 -19.95
CA ARG A 19 -9.20 7.59 -19.05
C ARG A 19 -9.11 6.51 -17.98
N ASP A 20 -10.24 6.13 -17.37
CA ASP A 20 -10.29 5.07 -16.37
C ASP A 20 -9.84 3.73 -16.98
N ALA A 21 -10.31 3.40 -18.19
CA ALA A 21 -9.89 2.21 -18.91
C ALA A 21 -8.39 2.24 -19.27
N PHE A 22 -7.88 3.39 -19.69
CA PHE A 22 -6.47 3.55 -20.00
C PHE A 22 -5.59 3.44 -18.74
N GLU A 23 -5.98 4.05 -17.62
CA GLU A 23 -5.28 3.93 -16.35
C GLU A 23 -5.21 2.48 -15.87
N ALA A 24 -6.34 1.76 -15.92
CA ALA A 24 -6.38 0.34 -15.59
C ALA A 24 -5.47 -0.50 -16.50
N HIS A 25 -5.46 -0.21 -17.81
CA HIS A 25 -4.56 -0.89 -18.75
C HIS A 25 -3.09 -0.57 -18.46
N MET A 26 -2.74 0.68 -18.19
CA MET A 26 -1.36 1.05 -17.84
C MET A 26 -0.90 0.39 -16.53
N MET A 27 -1.80 0.22 -15.56
CA MET A 27 -1.50 -0.54 -14.34
C MET A 27 -1.17 -2.01 -14.67
N TRP A 28 -1.89 -2.63 -15.60
CA TRP A 28 -1.61 -3.98 -16.08
C TRP A 28 -0.28 -4.06 -16.85
N GLU A 29 -0.01 -3.12 -17.76
CA GLU A 29 1.25 -3.06 -18.53
C GLU A 29 2.47 -2.90 -17.60
N MET A 30 2.38 -2.02 -16.60
CA MET A 30 3.46 -1.82 -15.62
C MET A 30 3.71 -3.07 -14.78
N ALA A 31 2.67 -3.86 -14.49
CA ALA A 31 2.85 -5.15 -13.82
C ALA A 31 3.60 -6.14 -14.72
N GLY A 32 3.24 -6.23 -16.00
CA GLY A 32 3.97 -7.05 -16.99
C GLY A 32 5.45 -6.66 -17.09
N MET A 33 5.75 -5.36 -17.22
CA MET A 33 7.12 -4.86 -17.23
C MET A 33 7.86 -5.17 -15.91
N SER A 34 7.19 -5.01 -14.77
CA SER A 34 7.75 -5.31 -13.44
C SER A 34 8.05 -6.80 -13.23
N VAL A 35 7.31 -7.69 -13.89
CA VAL A 35 7.61 -9.13 -13.92
C VAL A 35 8.91 -9.39 -14.69
N GLU A 36 9.17 -8.64 -15.75
CA GLU A 36 10.36 -8.81 -16.60
C GLU A 36 11.62 -8.20 -15.98
N ASP A 37 11.54 -6.96 -15.50
CA ASP A 37 12.70 -6.21 -15.00
C ASP A 37 12.90 -6.30 -13.48
N GLY A 38 11.91 -6.83 -12.76
CA GLY A 38 11.94 -7.02 -11.31
C GLY A 38 11.70 -5.74 -10.52
N LEU A 39 11.23 -4.64 -11.12
CA LEU A 39 10.85 -3.45 -10.37
C LEU A 39 9.71 -3.74 -9.39
N VAL A 40 9.77 -3.14 -8.20
CA VAL A 40 8.72 -3.30 -7.20
C VAL A 40 7.59 -2.34 -7.52
N MET A 41 6.39 -2.86 -7.75
CA MET A 41 5.22 -2.06 -8.09
C MET A 41 4.47 -1.69 -6.80
N THR A 42 4.22 -0.40 -6.59
CA THR A 42 3.44 0.09 -5.44
C THR A 42 2.19 0.81 -5.91
N ILE A 43 1.03 0.50 -5.33
CA ILE A 43 -0.26 1.15 -5.68
C ILE A 43 -0.77 1.94 -4.47
N HIS A 44 -1.09 3.23 -4.71
CA HIS A 44 -1.57 4.19 -3.71
C HIS A 44 -2.90 4.85 -4.17
N PRO A 45 -4.04 4.15 -4.09
CA PRO A 45 -5.34 4.63 -4.58
C PRO A 45 -6.13 5.32 -3.46
N GLY A 46 -7.33 5.82 -3.80
CA GLY A 46 -8.31 6.24 -2.79
C GLY A 46 -8.17 7.68 -2.30
N SER A 47 -7.45 8.55 -3.01
CA SER A 47 -7.36 9.99 -2.69
C SER A 47 -8.13 10.82 -3.72
N PHE A 48 -9.19 11.50 -3.29
CA PHE A 48 -9.83 12.54 -4.10
C PHE A 48 -9.01 13.81 -3.93
N ARG A 49 -8.08 14.00 -4.86
CA ARG A 49 -7.19 15.15 -4.89
C ARG A 49 -7.90 16.43 -5.30
N ASN A 50 -7.41 17.55 -4.77
CA ASN A 50 -7.87 18.89 -5.10
C ASN A 50 -9.36 19.13 -4.83
N HIS A 51 -9.88 18.59 -3.71
CA HIS A 51 -11.30 18.58 -3.37
C HIS A 51 -11.92 19.99 -3.24
N HIS A 52 -11.15 20.98 -2.75
CA HIS A 52 -11.59 22.37 -2.66
C HIS A 52 -11.10 23.20 -3.86
N GLY A 53 -11.98 23.39 -4.85
CA GLY A 53 -11.67 24.08 -6.11
C GLY A 53 -11.08 25.50 -5.97
N PRO A 54 -11.62 26.39 -5.12
CA PRO A 54 -11.04 27.72 -4.92
C PRO A 54 -9.60 27.68 -4.40
N THR A 55 -9.30 26.80 -3.43
CA THR A 55 -7.92 26.62 -2.92
C THR A 55 -7.00 26.08 -4.01
N PHE A 56 -7.46 25.11 -4.80
CA PHE A 56 -6.67 24.60 -5.92
C PHE A 56 -6.36 25.69 -6.96
N ALA A 57 -7.32 26.55 -7.28
CA ALA A 57 -7.12 27.64 -8.22
C ALA A 57 -6.13 28.69 -7.72
N GLU A 58 -6.08 28.95 -6.41
CA GLU A 58 -5.19 29.94 -5.80
C GLU A 58 -3.80 29.39 -5.48
N PHE A 59 -3.71 28.19 -4.90
CA PHE A 59 -2.47 27.64 -4.34
C PHE A 59 -1.94 26.38 -5.05
N GLY A 60 -2.71 25.79 -5.97
CA GLY A 60 -2.36 24.53 -6.62
C GLY A 60 -2.54 23.30 -5.73
N GLY A 61 -2.04 22.16 -6.22
CA GLY A 61 -2.13 20.86 -5.52
C GLY A 61 -1.20 20.72 -4.33
N ASP A 62 -1.33 19.62 -3.58
CA ASP A 62 -0.54 19.30 -2.39
C ASP A 62 -0.66 20.33 -1.23
N THR A 63 -1.77 21.07 -1.15
CA THR A 63 -2.01 22.08 -0.09
C THR A 63 -3.03 21.63 0.96
N GLY A 64 -3.16 20.32 1.18
CA GLY A 64 -3.91 19.74 2.31
C GLY A 64 -5.42 19.58 2.11
N HIS A 65 -5.88 19.61 0.86
CA HIS A 65 -7.30 19.49 0.50
C HIS A 65 -7.58 18.25 -0.36
N ASP A 66 -6.90 17.15 -0.03
CA ASP A 66 -7.04 15.83 -0.66
C ASP A 66 -7.73 14.89 0.34
N ILE A 67 -8.86 14.31 -0.04
CA ILE A 67 -9.76 13.60 0.89
C ILE A 67 -9.88 12.12 0.52
N PRO A 68 -9.74 11.18 1.47
CA PRO A 68 -9.92 9.75 1.19
C PRO A 68 -11.31 9.40 0.66
N PHE A 69 -11.38 8.41 -0.23
CA PHE A 69 -12.61 7.73 -0.63
C PHE A 69 -12.45 6.21 -0.57
N ALA A 70 -13.58 5.49 -0.54
CA ALA A 70 -13.61 4.03 -0.40
C ALA A 70 -13.02 3.32 -1.64
N VAL A 71 -12.27 2.25 -1.42
CA VAL A 71 -11.61 1.49 -2.51
C VAL A 71 -12.10 0.04 -2.55
N ASP A 72 -12.04 -0.57 -3.74
CA ASP A 72 -12.34 -1.98 -3.98
C ASP A 72 -11.12 -2.65 -4.64
N TYR A 73 -10.32 -3.34 -3.85
CA TYR A 73 -9.19 -4.12 -4.32
C TYR A 73 -9.62 -5.42 -4.96
N THR A 74 -10.64 -6.08 -4.41
CA THR A 74 -11.05 -7.42 -4.86
C THR A 74 -11.38 -7.41 -6.34
N ALA A 75 -12.14 -6.42 -6.80
CA ALA A 75 -12.40 -6.20 -8.22
C ALA A 75 -11.27 -5.43 -8.91
N GLY A 76 -10.77 -4.36 -8.28
CA GLY A 76 -9.87 -3.39 -8.93
C GLY A 76 -8.53 -3.97 -9.41
N VAL A 77 -7.97 -4.96 -8.69
CA VAL A 77 -6.71 -5.61 -9.09
C VAL A 77 -6.90 -7.02 -9.65
N HIS A 78 -8.15 -7.47 -9.87
CA HIS A 78 -8.44 -8.86 -10.25
C HIS A 78 -7.74 -9.27 -11.55
N ALA A 79 -7.89 -8.49 -12.64
CA ALA A 79 -7.30 -8.83 -13.93
C ALA A 79 -5.77 -8.89 -13.88
N LEU A 80 -5.13 -7.94 -13.20
CA LEU A 80 -3.69 -7.91 -12.98
C LEU A 80 -3.21 -9.14 -12.19
N LEU A 81 -3.90 -9.48 -11.09
CA LEU A 81 -3.53 -10.63 -10.27
C LEU A 81 -3.84 -11.98 -10.92
N GLN A 82 -4.83 -12.03 -11.82
CA GLN A 82 -5.11 -13.22 -12.62
C GLN A 82 -3.92 -13.59 -13.50
N ASP A 83 -3.28 -12.59 -14.13
CA ASP A 83 -2.19 -12.83 -15.07
C ASP A 83 -0.82 -12.91 -14.37
N PHE A 84 -0.58 -12.08 -13.36
CA PHE A 84 0.75 -11.91 -12.75
C PHE A 84 0.83 -12.26 -11.26
N GLY A 85 -0.29 -12.49 -10.59
CA GLY A 85 -0.35 -12.59 -9.11
C GLY A 85 0.46 -13.76 -8.50
N THR A 86 0.84 -14.75 -9.31
CA THR A 86 1.66 -15.89 -8.86
C THR A 86 3.05 -15.92 -9.51
N ALA A 87 3.43 -14.88 -10.25
CA ALA A 87 4.75 -14.75 -10.85
C ALA A 87 5.83 -14.67 -9.75
N LYS A 88 6.89 -15.45 -9.91
CA LYS A 88 7.90 -15.72 -8.86
C LYS A 88 8.60 -14.47 -8.32
N ASP A 89 8.86 -13.48 -9.17
CA ASP A 89 9.68 -12.32 -8.85
C ASP A 89 8.90 -10.99 -8.89
N PHE A 90 7.58 -11.07 -9.07
CA PHE A 90 6.70 -9.91 -9.05
C PHE A 90 6.40 -9.51 -7.62
N HIS A 91 6.71 -8.26 -7.25
CA HIS A 91 6.40 -7.70 -5.95
C HIS A 91 5.41 -6.54 -6.13
N LEU A 92 4.18 -6.74 -5.65
CA LEU A 92 3.11 -5.75 -5.65
C LEU A 92 2.81 -5.33 -4.21
N VAL A 93 3.05 -4.06 -3.88
CA VAL A 93 2.76 -3.50 -2.56
C VAL A 93 1.51 -2.63 -2.62
N LEU A 94 0.47 -3.02 -1.88
CA LEU A 94 -0.83 -2.34 -1.87
C LEU A 94 -0.95 -1.44 -0.63
N PHE A 95 -1.17 -0.14 -0.84
CA PHE A 95 -1.41 0.86 0.22
C PHE A 95 -2.87 1.31 0.23
N THR A 96 -3.40 1.82 1.33
CA THR A 96 -4.80 2.29 1.35
C THR A 96 -4.98 3.49 2.28
N LEU A 97 -6.00 4.30 1.97
CA LEU A 97 -6.55 5.33 2.87
C LEU A 97 -7.88 4.90 3.51
N ASP A 98 -8.38 3.72 3.16
CA ASP A 98 -9.61 3.12 3.67
C ASP A 98 -9.27 1.94 4.59
N GLU A 99 -9.47 2.11 5.90
CA GLU A 99 -9.20 1.05 6.88
C GLU A 99 -10.12 -0.16 6.72
N THR A 100 -11.30 0.01 6.09
CA THR A 100 -12.29 -1.07 5.96
C THR A 100 -11.81 -2.20 5.05
N VAL A 101 -10.81 -1.93 4.19
CA VAL A 101 -10.23 -2.96 3.30
C VAL A 101 -9.11 -3.76 3.96
N PHE A 102 -8.61 -3.38 5.14
CA PHE A 102 -7.50 -4.08 5.79
C PHE A 102 -7.76 -5.58 5.97
N SER A 103 -8.82 -5.92 6.72
CA SER A 103 -9.19 -7.32 6.97
C SER A 103 -10.08 -7.90 5.87
N ARG A 104 -10.87 -7.05 5.20
CA ARG A 104 -11.83 -7.46 4.17
C ARG A 104 -11.16 -7.90 2.88
N GLU A 105 -10.09 -7.23 2.45
CA GLU A 105 -9.50 -7.43 1.11
C GLU A 105 -7.97 -7.56 1.13
N LEU A 106 -7.26 -6.61 1.73
CA LEU A 106 -5.79 -6.57 1.67
C LEU A 106 -5.14 -7.79 2.32
N ALA A 107 -5.56 -8.13 3.53
CA ALA A 107 -4.99 -9.28 4.25
C ALA A 107 -5.30 -10.63 3.58
N PRO A 108 -6.54 -10.92 3.13
CA PRO A 108 -6.82 -12.10 2.32
C PRO A 108 -6.03 -12.17 1.00
N LEU A 109 -5.93 -11.06 0.25
CA LEU A 109 -5.16 -11.02 -1.00
C LEU A 109 -3.68 -11.34 -0.76
N ALA A 110 -3.05 -10.69 0.22
CA ALA A 110 -1.66 -10.93 0.59
C ALA A 110 -1.42 -12.31 1.24
N GLY A 111 -2.44 -12.87 1.88
CA GLY A 111 -2.41 -14.22 2.44
C GLY A 111 -2.39 -15.32 1.36
N PHE A 112 -2.94 -15.04 0.18
CA PHE A 112 -3.00 -15.98 -0.94
C PHE A 112 -1.92 -15.72 -2.00
N TYR A 113 -1.90 -14.52 -2.59
CA TYR A 113 -1.02 -14.22 -3.72
C TYR A 113 0.43 -14.02 -3.24
N PRO A 114 1.39 -14.81 -3.73
CA PRO A 114 2.78 -14.70 -3.29
C PRO A 114 3.43 -13.38 -3.68
N SER A 115 2.93 -12.71 -4.72
CA SER A 115 3.42 -11.41 -5.18
C SER A 115 2.94 -10.24 -4.32
N VAL A 116 1.87 -10.42 -3.54
CA VAL A 116 1.19 -9.31 -2.85
C VAL A 116 1.77 -9.10 -1.46
N TYR A 117 2.15 -7.85 -1.19
CA TYR A 117 2.54 -7.33 0.10
C TYR A 117 1.62 -6.18 0.50
N ILE A 118 1.46 -5.99 1.81
CA ILE A 118 0.66 -4.91 2.38
C ILE A 118 1.57 -3.75 2.75
N GLY A 119 1.28 -2.58 2.20
CA GLY A 119 1.89 -1.30 2.54
C GLY A 119 1.71 -0.95 4.02
N SER A 120 2.61 -0.14 4.57
CA SER A 120 2.37 0.46 5.89
C SER A 120 1.11 1.34 5.87
N PRO A 121 0.47 1.57 7.03
CA PRO A 121 -0.56 2.61 7.16
C PRO A 121 -0.07 3.93 6.56
N TRP A 122 -0.86 4.48 5.64
CA TRP A 122 -0.43 5.57 4.76
C TRP A 122 -1.16 6.87 5.07
N TRP A 123 -0.45 7.99 4.95
CA TRP A 123 -0.96 9.35 5.07
C TRP A 123 -1.69 9.58 6.40
N PHE A 124 -3.02 9.72 6.40
CA PHE A 124 -3.82 9.93 7.62
C PHE A 124 -3.78 8.74 8.58
N LEU A 125 -3.41 7.57 8.06
CA LEU A 125 -3.30 6.33 8.82
C LEU A 125 -1.88 6.11 9.39
N ASP A 126 -0.89 6.93 9.02
CA ASP A 126 0.44 6.98 9.66
C ASP A 126 0.34 7.69 11.03
N ALA A 127 -0.41 7.06 11.93
CA ALA A 127 -0.70 7.55 13.27
C ALA A 127 -0.80 6.38 14.27
N PRO A 128 -0.40 6.55 15.54
CA PRO A 128 -0.32 5.48 16.54
C PRO A 128 -1.55 4.55 16.60
N ASP A 129 -2.75 5.11 16.71
CA ASP A 129 -3.97 4.32 16.85
C ASP A 129 -4.34 3.58 15.56
N ALA A 130 -4.13 4.22 14.41
CA ALA A 130 -4.38 3.61 13.10
C ALA A 130 -3.39 2.48 12.81
N MET A 131 -2.12 2.64 13.19
CA MET A 131 -1.12 1.57 13.10
C MET A 131 -1.48 0.34 13.95
N LEU A 132 -2.01 0.54 15.16
CA LEU A 132 -2.49 -0.55 16.01
C LEU A 132 -3.73 -1.25 15.42
N ARG A 133 -4.66 -0.48 14.82
CA ARG A 133 -5.81 -1.04 14.10
C ARG A 133 -5.38 -1.84 12.89
N PHE A 134 -4.46 -1.31 12.08
CA PHE A 134 -3.85 -2.02 10.96
C PHE A 134 -3.28 -3.37 11.40
N ARG A 135 -2.40 -3.38 12.41
CA ARG A 135 -1.81 -4.63 12.91
C ARG A 135 -2.86 -5.61 13.41
N SER A 136 -3.88 -5.12 14.11
CA SER A 136 -4.98 -5.97 14.58
C SER A 136 -5.80 -6.55 13.43
N ALA A 137 -6.02 -5.79 12.34
CA ALA A 137 -6.84 -6.20 11.21
C ALA A 137 -6.14 -7.14 10.22
N VAL A 138 -4.82 -6.99 10.01
CA VAL A 138 -4.12 -7.74 8.95
C VAL A 138 -3.36 -8.97 9.44
N THR A 139 -2.90 -8.98 10.70
CA THR A 139 -1.92 -9.97 11.16
C THR A 139 -2.46 -11.40 11.17
N GLU A 140 -3.74 -11.61 11.47
CA GLU A 140 -4.30 -12.96 11.59
C GLU A 140 -4.36 -13.70 10.24
N THR A 141 -4.58 -12.97 9.14
CA THR A 141 -4.67 -13.56 7.79
C THR A 141 -3.35 -13.51 7.03
N ALA A 142 -2.67 -12.35 7.02
CA ALA A 142 -1.46 -12.15 6.24
C ALA A 142 -0.17 -12.48 7.00
N GLY A 143 -0.25 -12.63 8.33
CA GLY A 143 0.92 -12.72 9.20
C GLY A 143 1.78 -11.45 9.16
N PHE A 144 3.00 -11.56 9.68
CA PHE A 144 3.97 -10.46 9.67
C PHE A 144 4.80 -10.41 8.38
N SER A 145 5.02 -11.58 7.75
CA SER A 145 5.95 -11.71 6.62
C SER A 145 5.51 -10.99 5.34
N ARG A 146 4.20 -10.75 5.20
CA ARG A 146 3.56 -10.06 4.07
C ARG A 146 3.43 -8.55 4.27
N SER A 147 3.93 -8.00 5.37
CA SER A 147 4.05 -6.55 5.55
C SER A 147 5.30 -6.03 4.83
N SER A 148 5.18 -4.86 4.21
CA SER A 148 6.31 -4.14 3.62
C SER A 148 7.31 -3.54 4.63
N GLY A 149 6.97 -3.56 5.93
CA GLY A 149 7.65 -2.76 6.94
C GLY A 149 7.12 -1.33 6.95
N PHE A 150 7.96 -0.35 7.32
CA PHE A 150 7.55 1.06 7.46
C PHE A 150 8.30 1.98 6.50
N ILE A 151 7.56 2.91 5.90
CA ILE A 151 8.04 3.98 5.02
C ILE A 151 7.45 5.30 5.52
N ASP A 152 8.27 6.34 5.63
CA ASP A 152 7.87 7.61 6.27
C ASP A 152 7.02 8.54 5.38
N ASP A 153 7.08 8.36 4.05
CA ASP A 153 6.36 9.15 3.03
C ASP A 153 6.35 10.66 3.31
N THR A 154 7.52 11.23 3.65
CA THR A 154 7.61 12.63 4.06
C THR A 154 8.57 13.47 3.23
N ARG A 155 8.16 14.70 2.91
CA ARG A 155 9.06 15.75 2.42
C ARG A 155 9.86 16.41 3.56
N ALA A 156 9.46 16.22 4.81
CA ALA A 156 10.07 16.87 5.97
C ALA A 156 11.23 16.02 6.52
N TYR A 157 12.44 16.24 6.00
CA TYR A 157 13.65 15.47 6.34
C TYR A 157 13.87 15.27 7.85
N CYS A 158 13.71 16.32 8.66
CA CYS A 158 13.89 16.23 10.11
C CYS A 158 12.86 15.34 10.83
N SER A 159 11.74 15.00 10.18
CA SER A 159 10.71 14.12 10.73
C SER A 159 11.00 12.63 10.51
N ILE A 160 11.89 12.26 9.59
CA ILE A 160 12.25 10.87 9.28
C ILE A 160 12.58 10.06 10.55
N PRO A 161 13.54 10.48 11.41
CA PRO A 161 13.86 9.68 12.60
C PRO A 161 12.69 9.58 13.59
N ALA A 162 11.87 10.62 13.72
CA ALA A 162 10.72 10.63 14.61
C ALA A 162 9.58 9.69 14.14
N ARG A 163 9.32 9.65 12.83
CA ARG A 163 8.33 8.74 12.21
C ARG A 163 8.77 7.28 12.36
N HIS A 164 10.02 6.98 12.04
CA HIS A 164 10.57 5.63 12.24
C HIS A 164 10.57 5.21 13.72
N ASP A 165 10.89 6.10 14.67
CA ASP A 165 10.82 5.77 16.10
C ASP A 165 9.38 5.49 16.55
N THR A 166 8.41 6.29 16.07
CA THR A 166 6.98 6.04 16.30
C THR A 166 6.58 4.65 15.82
N SER A 167 6.87 4.32 14.56
CA SER A 167 6.57 2.99 14.01
C SER A 167 7.18 1.87 14.85
N ARG A 168 8.48 1.94 15.18
CA ARG A 168 9.17 0.93 16.01
C ARG A 168 8.51 0.73 17.37
N ARG A 169 8.05 1.81 18.02
CA ARG A 169 7.36 1.73 19.31
C ARG A 169 5.98 1.09 19.18
N ILE A 170 5.25 1.39 18.12
CA ILE A 170 3.93 0.79 17.90
C ILE A 170 4.04 -0.70 17.58
N GLU A 171 5.01 -1.11 16.77
CA GLU A 171 5.30 -2.52 16.53
C GLU A 171 5.66 -3.25 17.83
N ALA A 172 6.56 -2.67 18.63
CA ALA A 172 6.92 -3.23 19.94
C ALA A 172 5.70 -3.33 20.87
N SER A 173 4.83 -2.31 20.90
CA SER A 173 3.60 -2.32 21.69
C SER A 173 2.64 -3.41 21.26
N PHE A 174 2.45 -3.60 19.94
CA PHE A 174 1.57 -4.65 19.42
C PHE A 174 2.11 -6.04 19.75
N LEU A 175 3.41 -6.28 19.56
CA LEU A 175 4.04 -7.55 19.91
C LEU A 175 4.02 -7.82 21.42
N ALA A 176 4.26 -6.80 22.24
CA ALA A 176 4.16 -6.92 23.71
C ALA A 176 2.75 -7.34 24.15
N ARG A 177 1.70 -6.79 23.53
CA ARG A 177 0.32 -7.23 23.76
C ARG A 177 0.16 -8.72 23.45
N LEU A 178 0.64 -9.18 22.29
CA LEU A 178 0.54 -10.61 21.92
C LEU A 178 1.31 -11.52 22.89
N VAL A 179 2.45 -11.08 23.43
CA VAL A 179 3.21 -11.81 24.46
C VAL A 179 2.43 -11.87 25.77
N ALA A 180 1.89 -10.74 26.23
CA ALA A 180 1.12 -10.65 27.47
C ALA A 180 -0.18 -11.47 27.42
N GLU A 181 -0.79 -11.57 26.25
CA GLU A 181 -1.96 -12.43 25.98
C GLU A 181 -1.58 -13.90 25.71
N HIS A 182 -0.29 -14.25 25.80
CA HIS A 182 0.24 -15.59 25.53
C HIS A 182 -0.05 -16.12 24.12
N ARG A 183 -0.24 -15.23 23.14
CA ARG A 183 -0.45 -15.57 21.72
C ARG A 183 0.86 -15.91 21.00
N ILE A 184 1.97 -15.34 21.46
CA ILE A 184 3.33 -15.64 21.00
C ILE A 184 4.29 -15.68 22.19
N THR A 185 5.46 -16.30 22.01
CA THR A 185 6.54 -16.24 23.02
C THR A 185 7.32 -14.94 22.92
N GLU A 186 7.97 -14.52 24.01
CA GLU A 186 8.88 -13.37 24.03
C GLU A 186 10.03 -13.53 23.04
N ALA A 187 10.65 -14.72 22.98
CA ALA A 187 11.68 -15.04 21.99
C ALA A 187 11.18 -14.80 20.55
N ARG A 188 9.94 -15.19 20.26
CA ARG A 188 9.35 -14.95 18.94
C ARG A 188 9.10 -13.47 18.68
N ALA A 189 8.69 -12.69 19.68
CA ALA A 189 8.53 -11.25 19.55
C ALA A 189 9.85 -10.54 19.22
N HIS A 190 10.97 -10.96 19.84
CA HIS A 190 12.31 -10.43 19.53
C HIS A 190 12.76 -10.73 18.09
N GLU A 191 12.41 -11.91 17.55
CA GLU A 191 12.67 -12.21 16.14
C GLU A 191 11.80 -11.35 15.20
N LEU A 192 10.51 -11.22 15.52
CA LEU A 192 9.54 -10.51 14.70
C LEU A 192 9.85 -9.01 14.60
N ILE A 193 10.24 -8.36 15.69
CA ILE A 193 10.53 -6.92 15.65
C ILE A 193 11.71 -6.61 14.72
N VAL A 194 12.74 -7.47 14.67
CA VAL A 194 13.86 -7.32 13.74
C VAL A 194 13.43 -7.60 12.29
N ASP A 195 12.59 -8.62 12.08
CA ASP A 195 12.06 -8.88 10.74
C ASP A 195 11.23 -7.71 10.22
N ILE A 196 10.29 -7.21 11.01
CA ILE A 196 9.37 -6.14 10.60
C ILE A 196 10.11 -4.82 10.33
N VAL A 197 11.08 -4.45 11.18
CA VAL A 197 11.74 -3.14 11.12
C VAL A 197 12.86 -3.07 10.10
N ASP A 198 13.58 -4.17 9.85
CA ASP A 198 14.77 -4.17 8.98
C ASP A 198 14.65 -5.15 7.81
N ARG A 199 14.34 -6.42 8.07
CA ARG A 199 14.40 -7.46 7.02
C ARG A 199 13.26 -7.38 6.02
N ALA A 200 12.05 -7.01 6.47
CA ALA A 200 10.86 -6.92 5.64
C ALA A 200 10.99 -5.81 4.57
N PRO A 201 11.36 -4.55 4.89
CA PRO A 201 11.62 -3.54 3.87
C PRO A 201 12.65 -3.99 2.84
N ARG A 202 13.77 -4.58 3.27
CA ARG A 202 14.82 -5.06 2.35
C ARG A 202 14.33 -6.15 1.42
N ARG A 203 13.61 -7.12 1.97
CA ARG A 203 13.00 -8.23 1.21
C ARG A 203 11.99 -7.71 0.20
N VAL A 204 11.09 -6.82 0.62
CA VAL A 204 9.98 -6.34 -0.22
C VAL A 204 10.48 -5.39 -1.30
N PHE A 205 11.39 -4.48 -0.97
CA PHE A 205 11.91 -3.46 -1.89
C PHE A 205 13.22 -3.86 -2.61
N LYS A 206 13.68 -5.11 -2.44
CA LYS A 206 14.87 -5.67 -3.10
C LYS A 206 16.15 -4.86 -2.84
N LEU A 207 16.39 -4.49 -1.57
CA LEU A 207 17.52 -3.67 -1.10
C LEU A 207 18.62 -4.47 -0.40
#